data_AF-A0A9W4T780-F1
#
_entry.id   AF-A0A9W4T780-F1
#
_cell.length_a   1.000
_cell.length_b   1.000
_cell.length_c   1.000
_cell.angle_alpha   90.00
_cell.angle_beta   90.00
_cell.angle_gamma   90.00
#
_symmetry.space_group_name_H-M   'P 1'
#
loop_
_entity.id
_entity.type
_entity.pdbx_description
1 polymer ?
#
loop_
_entity_poly.entity_id
_entity_poly.type
_entity_poly.pdbx_seq_one_letter_code
_entity_poly.pdbx_strand_id
1 'polypeptide(L)'
;VDEPSKSSEYTTEEDNISDSSNLGSTIDNQILWILLWIMTFRIRFNITETATESLIKFMKLVLTEIGRDDFRDFPNSMYLTRKKLGLKDHFHSFVS
;
A
#
# COMPACT_ATOMS: atom_id res chain seq x y z
N VAL A 1 52.83 -10.73 -38.51
CA VAL A 1 52.92 -9.65 -37.51
C VAL A 1 51.52 -9.12 -37.39
N ASP A 2 50.81 -9.62 -36.38
CA ASP A 2 49.38 -9.38 -36.20
C ASP A 2 49.12 -7.96 -35.70
N GLU A 3 48.10 -7.33 -36.28
CA GLU A 3 47.60 -6.01 -35.93
C GLU A 3 46.71 -6.11 -34.67
N PRO A 4 46.89 -5.26 -33.64
CA PRO A 4 46.06 -5.32 -32.45
C PRO A 4 44.72 -4.59 -32.71
N SER A 5 43.64 -5.38 -32.82
CA SER A 5 42.28 -4.84 -32.84
C SER A 5 41.90 -4.16 -31.52
N LYS A 6 41.34 -2.96 -31.67
CA LYS A 6 40.98 -1.98 -30.66
C LYS A 6 39.60 -2.29 -30.05
N SER A 7 39.56 -2.19 -28.71
CA SER A 7 38.45 -1.75 -27.82
C SER A 7 37.00 -1.99 -28.26
N SER A 8 36.30 -2.87 -27.53
CA SER A 8 34.84 -2.80 -27.36
C SER A 8 34.51 -2.37 -25.93
N GLU A 9 34.25 -1.07 -25.81
CA GLU A 9 33.13 -0.43 -25.10
C GLU A 9 32.35 -1.29 -24.08
N TYR A 10 32.37 -0.82 -22.83
CA TYR A 10 31.51 -1.28 -21.73
C TYR A 10 30.05 -0.94 -22.02
N THR A 11 29.15 -1.93 -21.97
CA THR A 11 27.71 -1.66 -21.81
C THR A 11 27.32 -2.01 -20.38
N THR A 12 27.11 -0.97 -19.57
CA THR A 12 26.56 -1.03 -18.22
C THR A 12 25.09 -1.45 -18.30
N GLU A 13 24.76 -2.63 -17.76
CA GLU A 13 23.39 -3.12 -17.60
C GLU A 13 22.89 -2.95 -16.15
N GLU A 14 23.11 -1.80 -15.51
CA GLU A 14 22.79 -1.60 -14.08
C GLU A 14 21.75 -0.50 -13.76
N ASP A 15 20.97 -0.01 -14.72
CA ASP A 15 20.03 1.11 -14.47
C ASP A 15 18.53 0.76 -14.59
N ASN A 16 18.06 -0.41 -14.13
CA ASN A 16 16.60 -0.69 -14.09
C ASN A 16 16.08 -1.55 -12.92
N ILE A 17 16.79 -1.64 -11.79
CA ILE A 17 16.31 -2.37 -10.59
C ILE A 17 16.52 -1.50 -9.32
N SER A 18 15.92 -0.31 -9.30
CA SER A 18 15.93 0.54 -8.09
C SER A 18 14.61 1.31 -7.90
N ASP A 19 13.88 1.59 -8.99
CA ASP A 19 12.62 2.36 -8.90
C ASP A 19 11.43 1.56 -8.34
N SER A 20 11.38 0.24 -8.56
CA SER A 20 10.23 -0.58 -8.17
C SER A 20 10.05 -0.72 -6.66
N SER A 21 11.15 -0.79 -5.88
CA SER A 21 11.09 -0.90 -4.42
C SER A 21 10.73 0.42 -3.74
N ASN A 22 11.12 1.54 -4.35
CA ASN A 22 10.75 2.89 -3.89
C ASN A 22 9.28 3.22 -4.18
N LEU A 23 8.76 2.74 -5.31
CA LEU A 23 7.35 2.91 -5.66
C LEU A 23 6.43 2.13 -4.70
N GLY A 24 6.77 0.88 -4.37
CA GLY A 24 6.01 0.07 -3.41
C GLY A 24 5.88 0.72 -2.03
N SER A 25 6.96 1.31 -1.51
CA SER A 25 6.92 2.05 -0.25
C SER A 25 6.11 3.34 -0.34
N THR A 26 6.10 4.01 -1.49
CA THR A 26 5.30 5.22 -1.74
C THR A 26 3.81 4.91 -1.76
N ILE A 27 3.40 3.83 -2.42
CA ILE A 27 2.00 3.38 -2.47
C ILE A 27 1.54 2.94 -1.09
N ASP A 28 2.35 2.17 -0.36
CA ASP A 28 2.04 1.76 1.01
C ASP A 28 1.83 2.96 1.93
N ASN A 29 2.67 3.99 1.81
CA ASN A 29 2.50 5.25 2.53
C ASN A 29 1.18 5.94 2.16
N GLN A 30 0.80 6.01 0.88
CA GLN A 30 -0.49 6.57 0.46
C GLN A 30 -1.67 5.80 1.05
N ILE A 31 -1.61 4.46 1.05
CA ILE A 31 -2.63 3.62 1.67
C ILE A 31 -2.75 3.95 3.17
N LEU A 32 -1.62 4.04 3.90
CA LEU A 32 -1.62 4.40 5.32
C LEU A 32 -2.24 5.78 5.57
N TRP A 33 -1.91 6.78 4.74
CA TRP A 33 -2.49 8.11 4.83
C TRP A 33 -4.01 8.08 4.65
N ILE A 34 -4.52 7.39 3.65
CA ILE A 34 -5.97 7.29 3.40
C ILE A 34 -6.67 6.61 4.59
N LEU A 35 -6.09 5.53 5.14
CA LEU A 35 -6.66 4.85 6.31
C LEU A 35 -6.67 5.74 7.56
N LEU A 36 -5.61 6.53 7.77
CA LEU A 36 -5.57 7.50 8.86
C LEU A 36 -6.66 8.58 8.71
N TRP A 37 -6.88 9.06 7.49
CA TRP A 37 -7.98 9.99 7.18
C TRP A 37 -9.35 9.38 7.46
N ILE A 38 -9.60 8.14 7.05
CA ILE A 38 -10.87 7.43 7.32
C ILE A 38 -11.08 7.27 8.82
N MET A 39 -10.05 6.88 9.59
CA MET A 39 -10.14 6.75 11.04
C MET A 39 -10.38 8.09 11.73
N THR A 40 -9.71 9.14 11.28
CA THR A 40 -9.92 10.50 11.78
C THR A 40 -11.35 10.97 11.49
N PHE A 41 -11.85 10.69 10.29
CA PHE A 41 -13.22 11.01 9.88
C PHE A 41 -14.24 10.27 10.75
N ARG A 42 -14.07 8.96 10.97
CA ARG A 42 -14.92 8.18 11.88
C ARG A 42 -14.99 8.80 13.27
N ILE A 43 -13.84 9.17 13.86
CA ILE A 43 -13.78 9.75 15.22
C ILE A 43 -14.49 11.11 15.25
N ARG A 44 -14.27 11.97 14.25
CA ARG A 44 -14.85 13.31 14.20
C ARG A 44 -16.37 13.30 14.05
N PHE A 45 -16.91 12.38 13.27
CA PHE A 45 -18.34 12.29 12.97
C PHE A 45 -19.07 11.19 13.76
N ASN A 46 -18.37 10.53 14.69
CA ASN A 46 -18.88 9.43 15.51
C ASN A 46 -19.62 8.33 14.72
N ILE A 47 -19.02 7.93 13.59
CA ILE A 47 -19.64 7.00 12.65
C ILE A 47 -19.57 5.57 13.18
N THR A 48 -20.63 4.79 12.96
CA THR A 48 -20.69 3.38 13.36
C THR A 48 -19.65 2.54 12.62
N GLU A 49 -19.26 1.41 13.22
CA GLU A 49 -18.28 0.50 12.63
C GLU A 49 -18.75 -0.02 11.27
N THR A 50 -20.01 -0.42 11.14
CA THR A 50 -20.62 -0.90 9.89
C THR A 50 -20.60 0.15 8.76
N ALA A 51 -20.91 1.41 9.09
CA ALA A 51 -20.85 2.49 8.11
C ALA A 51 -19.40 2.80 7.71
N THR A 52 -18.46 2.71 8.65
CA THR A 52 -17.03 2.87 8.35
C THR A 52 -16.50 1.72 7.48
N GLU A 53 -16.94 0.48 7.70
CA GLU A 53 -16.59 -0.65 6.82
C GLU A 53 -17.13 -0.46 5.40
N SER A 54 -18.35 0.06 5.28
CA SER A 54 -18.92 0.41 3.97
C SER A 54 -18.10 1.50 3.28
N LEU A 55 -17.65 2.51 4.03
CA LEU A 55 -16.75 3.56 3.53
C LEU A 55 -15.39 3.01 3.10
N ILE A 56 -14.77 2.10 3.86
CA ILE A 56 -13.52 1.44 3.49
C ILE A 56 -13.68 0.68 2.17
N LYS A 57 -14.77 -0.09 2.01
CA LYS A 57 -15.07 -0.82 0.77
C LYS A 57 -15.33 0.11 -0.41
N PHE A 58 -16.04 1.21 -0.18
CA PHE A 58 -16.26 2.23 -1.20
C PHE A 58 -14.95 2.85 -1.67
N MET A 59 -14.08 3.24 -0.73
CA MET A 59 -12.75 3.77 -1.05
C MET A 59 -11.89 2.75 -1.80
N LYS A 60 -11.92 1.48 -1.41
CA LYS A 60 -11.26 0.41 -2.18
C LYS A 60 -11.71 0.40 -3.64
N LEU A 61 -13.02 0.43 -3.86
CA LEU A 61 -13.60 0.41 -5.21
C LEU A 61 -13.11 1.61 -6.04
N VAL A 62 -13.21 2.82 -5.48
CA VAL A 62 -12.77 4.06 -6.16
C VAL A 62 -11.28 4.02 -6.47
N LEU A 63 -10.46 3.59 -5.51
CA LEU A 63 -9.00 3.53 -5.66
C LEU A 63 -8.55 2.48 -6.68
N THR A 64 -9.19 1.31 -6.69
CA THR A 64 -8.94 0.27 -7.71
C THR A 64 -9.41 0.72 -9.09
N GLU A 65 -10.47 1.53 -9.20
CA GLU A 65 -10.90 2.06 -10.50
C GLU A 65 -9.87 3.06 -11.07
N ILE A 66 -9.34 3.96 -10.24
CA ILE A 66 -8.43 5.02 -10.71
C ILE A 66 -6.96 4.59 -10.77
N GLY A 67 -6.50 3.78 -9.82
CA GLY A 67 -5.11 3.35 -9.68
C GLY A 67 -4.89 1.88 -9.99
N ARG A 68 -5.93 1.17 -10.47
CA ARG A 68 -5.87 -0.24 -10.87
C ARG A 68 -5.21 -1.13 -9.80
N ASP A 69 -4.08 -1.72 -10.15
CA ASP A 69 -3.40 -2.73 -9.35
C ASP A 69 -2.62 -2.12 -8.18
N ASP A 70 -2.32 -0.82 -8.20
CA ASP A 70 -1.58 -0.13 -7.13
C ASP A 70 -2.34 -0.18 -5.79
N PHE A 71 -3.67 -0.24 -5.84
CA PHE A 71 -4.52 -0.26 -4.65
C PHE A 71 -5.20 -1.61 -4.41
N ARG A 72 -4.75 -2.68 -5.08
CA ARG A 72 -5.34 -4.02 -4.91
C ARG A 72 -5.31 -4.48 -3.46
N ASP A 73 -4.25 -4.11 -2.75
CA ASP A 73 -3.98 -4.44 -1.35
C ASP A 73 -4.59 -3.44 -0.35
N PHE A 74 -5.44 -2.52 -0.82
CA PHE A 74 -6.23 -1.68 0.08
C PHE A 74 -7.21 -2.57 0.88
N PRO A 75 -7.37 -2.32 2.20
CA PRO A 75 -8.21 -3.16 3.05
C PRO A 75 -9.69 -3.06 2.65
N ASN A 76 -10.45 -4.12 2.93
CA ASN A 76 -11.89 -4.19 2.66
C ASN A 76 -12.72 -4.42 3.94
N SER A 77 -12.07 -4.36 5.10
CA SER A 77 -12.67 -4.60 6.40
C SER A 77 -11.99 -3.74 7.47
N MET A 78 -12.68 -3.55 8.60
CA MET A 78 -12.12 -2.84 9.74
C MET A 78 -10.89 -3.56 10.31
N TYR A 79 -10.95 -4.89 10.38
CA TYR A 79 -9.86 -5.73 10.87
C TYR A 79 -8.56 -5.54 10.06
N LEU A 80 -8.62 -5.66 8.72
CA LEU A 80 -7.45 -5.44 7.86
C LEU A 80 -6.93 -4.00 7.97
N THR A 81 -7.83 -3.03 8.16
CA THR A 81 -7.45 -1.63 8.34
C THR A 81 -6.65 -1.44 9.63
N ARG A 82 -7.13 -1.97 10.77
CA ARG A 82 -6.43 -1.93 12.05
C ARG A 82 -5.08 -2.63 11.96
N LYS A 83 -5.03 -3.80 11.33
CA LYS A 83 -3.80 -4.55 11.07
C LYS A 83 -2.79 -3.75 10.24
N LYS A 84 -3.20 -3.11 9.14
CA LYS A 84 -2.31 -2.25 8.33
C LYS A 84 -1.81 -1.03 9.10
N LEU A 85 -2.61 -0.48 10.01
CA LEU A 85 -2.21 0.62 10.89
C LEU A 85 -1.35 0.17 12.09
N GLY A 86 -1.05 -1.12 12.23
CA GLY A 86 -0.32 -1.66 13.40
C GLY A 86 -1.12 -1.60 14.71
N LEU A 87 -2.44 -1.41 14.63
CA LEU A 87 -3.33 -1.38 15.79
C LEU A 87 -3.63 -2.83 16.21
N LYS A 88 -3.31 -3.16 17.46
CA LYS A 88 -3.54 -4.50 18.01
C LYS A 88 -5.04 -4.69 18.25
N ASP A 89 -5.63 -5.70 17.62
CA ASP A 89 -7.00 -6.10 17.95
C ASP A 89 -7.00 -6.85 19.28
N HIS A 90 -7.62 -6.26 20.30
CA HIS A 90 -7.70 -6.81 21.66
C HIS A 90 -8.66 -8.01 21.79
N PHE A 91 -9.05 -8.68 20.70
CA PHE A 91 -10.02 -9.79 20.71
C PHE A 91 -9.46 -11.12 21.27
N HIS A 92 -8.23 -11.15 21.80
CA HIS A 92 -7.70 -12.30 22.55
C HIS A 92 -8.00 -12.18 24.05
N SER A 93 -9.26 -12.37 24.45
CA SER A 93 -9.61 -12.67 25.86
C SER A 93 -11.04 -13.20 26.00
N PHE A 94 -11.38 -14.32 25.35
CA PHE A 94 -12.59 -15.09 25.69
C PHE A 94 -12.35 -16.61 25.69
N VAL A 95 -11.12 -17.06 25.93
CA VAL A 95 -10.84 -18.47 26.25
C VAL A 95 -9.79 -18.53 27.36
N SER A 96 -10.27 -18.55 28.60
CA SER A 96 -9.98 -19.55 29.65
C SER A 96 -10.26 -18.97 31.03
#